data_AF-A0A7C3RP84-F1
#
_entry.id   AF-A0A7C3RP84-F1
#
_cell.length_a   1.000
_cell.length_b   1.000
_cell.length_c   1.000
_cell.angle_alpha   90.00
_cell.angle_beta   90.00
_cell.angle_gamma   90.00
#
_symmetry.space_group_name_H-M   'P 1'
#
loop_
_entity.id
_entity.type
_entity.pdbx_description
1 polymer ?
#
loop_
_entity_poly.entity_id
_entity_poly.type
_entity_poly.pdbx_seq_one_letter_code
_entity_poly.pdbx_strand_id
1 'polypeptide(L)'
;MQKQEDGTMAGAKRSRNIGQRSSERPHGQHCTPQNLCARCSMMKVIQYRFAAFRQAFGRDPLPNEPLFFVPVTPIAADKRQAIAQLSEAARATGVQLGRLLEFLHVRST
;
A
#
# COMPACT_ATOMS: atom_id res chain seq x y z
N MET A 1 12.38 71.58 13.20
CA MET A 1 11.44 71.02 14.20
C MET A 1 11.38 69.52 13.93
N GLN A 2 12.22 68.70 14.59
CA GLN A 2 11.92 67.97 15.83
C GLN A 2 10.60 67.16 15.76
N LYS A 3 10.71 65.84 15.61
CA LYS A 3 10.42 64.89 16.69
C LYS A 3 10.86 63.46 16.32
N GLN A 4 11.70 62.91 17.19
CA GLN A 4 11.94 61.47 17.37
C GLN A 4 10.67 60.82 17.92
N GLU A 5 10.38 59.58 17.50
CA GLU A 5 9.67 58.61 18.34
C GLU A 5 10.33 57.23 18.19
N ASP A 6 10.94 56.83 19.31
CA ASP A 6 11.41 55.48 19.64
C ASP A 6 10.23 54.49 19.69
N GLY A 7 10.47 53.26 19.24
CA GLY A 7 9.44 52.22 19.22
C GLY A 7 10.03 50.81 19.15
N THR A 8 10.68 50.40 20.23
CA THR A 8 11.10 49.02 20.49
C THR A 8 9.88 48.08 20.53
N MET A 9 9.88 47.01 19.73
CA MET A 9 8.99 45.87 19.91
C MET A 9 9.76 44.56 19.77
N ALA A 10 9.97 43.92 20.90
CA ALA A 10 10.55 42.60 21.05
C ALA A 10 9.64 41.52 20.42
N GLY A 11 10.04 40.97 19.27
CA GLY A 11 9.38 39.85 18.63
C GLY A 11 9.87 38.51 19.18
N ALA A 12 9.08 37.91 20.06
CA ALA A 12 9.33 36.63 20.71
C ALA A 12 9.65 35.49 19.72
N LYS A 13 10.81 34.85 19.91
CA LYS A 13 11.21 33.62 19.23
C LYS A 13 10.32 32.47 19.71
N ARG A 14 9.27 32.15 18.96
CA ARG A 14 8.47 30.93 19.18
C ARG A 14 9.26 29.71 18.69
N SER A 15 10.05 29.13 19.59
CA SER A 15 10.57 27.76 19.45
C SER A 15 9.39 26.81 19.25
N ARG A 16 9.21 26.35 18.01
CA ARG A 16 8.37 25.18 17.75
C ARG A 16 9.16 23.98 18.27
N ASN A 17 8.84 23.56 19.50
CA ASN A 17 9.08 22.19 19.93
C ASN A 17 8.23 21.28 19.03
N ILE A 18 8.77 20.92 17.88
CA ILE A 18 8.39 19.72 17.15
C ILE A 18 8.86 18.59 18.03
N GLY A 19 8.05 18.28 19.04
CA GLY A 19 8.14 17.02 19.75
C GLY A 19 8.01 15.96 18.69
N GLN A 20 9.14 15.35 18.35
CA GLN A 20 9.22 14.04 17.73
C GLN A 20 8.42 13.09 18.63
N ARG A 21 7.10 13.04 18.40
CA ARG A 21 6.31 11.87 18.74
C ARG A 21 6.80 10.80 17.79
N SER A 22 7.90 10.17 18.16
CA SER A 22 8.22 8.80 17.78
C SER A 22 6.99 7.99 18.17
N SER A 23 6.03 7.92 17.24
CA SER A 23 4.99 6.93 17.27
C SER A 23 5.75 5.61 17.11
N GLU A 24 6.13 5.04 18.24
CA GLU A 24 6.57 3.66 18.37
C GLU A 24 5.40 2.81 17.88
N ARG A 25 5.33 2.65 16.56
CA ARG A 25 4.41 1.71 15.94
C ARG A 25 4.84 0.34 16.45
N PRO A 26 3.93 -0.41 17.10
CA PRO A 26 4.28 -1.66 17.72
C PRO A 26 4.80 -2.59 16.63
N HIS A 27 6.05 -3.00 16.79
CA HIS A 27 6.65 -4.20 16.21
C HIS A 27 6.46 -4.33 14.71
N GLY A 28 7.29 -3.59 13.95
CA GLY A 28 7.62 -3.99 12.60
C GLY A 28 8.17 -5.41 12.65
N GLN A 29 7.34 -6.41 12.38
CA GLN A 29 7.80 -7.74 12.01
C GLN A 29 8.85 -7.51 10.93
N HIS A 30 10.12 -7.82 11.24
CA HIS A 30 11.23 -7.60 10.33
C HIS A 30 10.88 -8.32 9.02
N CYS A 31 10.53 -7.54 8.01
CA CYS A 31 10.13 -8.07 6.72
C CYS A 31 11.42 -8.60 6.07
N THR A 32 11.62 -9.91 6.13
CA THR A 32 12.75 -10.56 5.48
C THR A 32 12.31 -11.13 4.14
N PRO A 33 13.23 -11.39 3.20
CA PRO A 33 12.91 -12.07 1.95
C PRO A 33 12.21 -13.43 2.17
N GLN A 34 12.48 -14.11 3.28
CA GLN A 34 11.87 -15.39 3.66
C GLN A 34 10.53 -15.24 4.39
N ASN A 35 10.26 -14.08 5.02
CA ASN A 35 9.05 -13.82 5.78
C ASN A 35 8.52 -12.41 5.47
N LEU A 36 7.83 -12.29 4.33
CA LEU A 36 7.29 -11.02 3.88
C LEU A 36 6.13 -10.57 4.77
N CYS A 37 6.13 -9.28 5.12
CA CYS A 37 4.97 -8.65 5.74
C CYS A 37 3.80 -8.60 4.74
N ALA A 38 2.60 -8.31 5.23
CA ALA A 38 1.40 -8.23 4.38
C ALA A 38 1.56 -7.25 3.20
N ARG A 39 2.15 -6.07 3.45
CA ARG A 39 2.37 -5.06 2.41
C ARG A 39 3.30 -5.56 1.30
N CYS A 40 4.44 -6.16 1.66
CA CYS A 40 5.39 -6.71 0.69
C CYS A 40 4.82 -7.94 -0.04
N SER A 41 4.03 -8.76 0.65
CA SER A 41 3.30 -9.87 0.04
C SER A 41 2.32 -9.35 -1.02
N MET A 42 1.57 -8.29 -0.71
CA MET A 42 0.63 -7.68 -1.65
C MET A 42 1.36 -7.10 -2.87
N MET A 43 2.51 -6.46 -2.69
CA MET A 43 3.30 -5.96 -3.82
C MET A 43 3.74 -7.08 -4.77
N LYS A 44 4.18 -8.24 -4.25
CA LYS A 44 4.51 -9.40 -5.09
C LYS A 44 3.30 -9.90 -5.87
N VAL A 45 2.14 -9.98 -5.22
CA VAL A 45 0.89 -10.38 -5.88
C VAL A 45 0.49 -9.40 -6.97
N ILE A 46 0.57 -8.09 -6.72
CA ILE A 46 0.28 -7.06 -7.71
C ILE A 46 1.21 -7.21 -8.92
N GLN A 47 2.52 -7.36 -8.70
CA GLN A 47 3.48 -7.57 -9.78
C GLN A 47 3.15 -8.80 -10.63
N TYR A 48 2.81 -9.92 -9.97
CA TYR A 48 2.39 -11.15 -10.66
C TYR A 48 1.12 -10.93 -11.49
N ARG A 49 0.08 -10.33 -10.91
CA ARG A 49 -1.18 -10.06 -11.60
C ARG A 49 -1.02 -9.08 -12.75
N PHE A 50 -0.13 -8.09 -12.62
CA PHE A 50 0.22 -7.17 -13.69
C PHE A 50 0.91 -7.91 -14.85
N ALA A 51 1.86 -8.80 -14.55
CA ALA A 51 2.51 -9.62 -15.57
C ALA A 51 1.50 -10.55 -16.27
N ALA A 52 0.60 -11.19 -15.51
CA ALA A 52 -0.45 -12.03 -16.06
C ALA A 52 -1.41 -11.23 -16.96
N PHE A 53 -1.75 -9.99 -16.58
CA PHE A 53 -2.56 -9.10 -17.40
C PHE A 53 -1.88 -8.82 -18.74
N ARG A 54 -0.59 -8.44 -18.73
CA ARG A 54 0.16 -8.19 -19.98
C ARG A 54 0.21 -9.40 -20.89
N GLN A 55 0.36 -10.60 -20.32
CA GLN A 55 0.35 -11.83 -21.08
C GLN A 55 -1.01 -12.11 -21.73
N ALA A 56 -2.10 -11.80 -21.03
CA ALA A 56 -3.46 -12.02 -21.54
C ALA A 56 -3.89 -10.98 -22.59
N PHE A 57 -3.52 -9.71 -22.41
CA PHE A 57 -4.03 -8.60 -23.23
C PHE A 57 -3.00 -7.94 -24.15
N GLY A 58 -1.72 -8.32 -24.07
CA GLY A 58 -0.65 -7.76 -24.89
C GLY A 58 -0.30 -6.29 -24.60
N ARG A 59 -0.79 -5.73 -23.49
CA ARG A 59 -0.55 -4.35 -23.06
C ARG A 59 -0.55 -4.21 -21.54
N ASP A 60 -0.06 -3.08 -21.05
CA ASP A 60 -0.19 -2.72 -19.63
C ASP A 60 -1.66 -2.40 -19.28
N PRO A 61 -2.10 -2.70 -18.05
CA PRO A 61 -3.39 -2.25 -17.53
C PRO A 61 -3.43 -0.72 -17.40
N LEU A 62 -4.57 -0.11 -17.67
CA LEU A 62 -4.79 1.31 -17.44
C LEU A 62 -4.88 1.60 -15.92
N PRO A 63 -4.67 2.86 -15.47
CA PRO A 63 -4.65 3.20 -14.03
C PRO A 63 -5.89 2.77 -13.22
N ASN A 64 -7.06 2.73 -13.87
CA ASN A 64 -8.34 2.35 -13.23
C ASN A 64 -8.86 0.99 -13.70
N GLU A 65 -8.04 0.24 -14.43
CA GLU A 65 -8.43 -1.06 -14.97
C GLU A 65 -8.23 -2.17 -13.93
N PRO A 66 -9.19 -3.08 -13.75
CA PRO A 66 -9.03 -4.18 -12.81
C PRO A 66 -7.87 -5.10 -13.19
N LEU A 67 -7.03 -5.45 -12.20
CA LEU A 67 -5.97 -6.46 -12.36
C LEU A 67 -6.48 -7.91 -12.31
N PHE A 68 -7.72 -8.09 -11.87
CA PHE A 68 -8.41 -9.37 -11.94
C PHE A 68 -9.07 -9.50 -13.31
N PHE A 69 -9.00 -10.68 -13.89
CA PHE A 69 -9.58 -10.94 -15.21
C PHE A 69 -9.98 -12.41 -15.33
N VAL A 70 -11.02 -12.67 -16.11
CA VAL A 70 -11.29 -13.97 -16.74
C VAL A 70 -10.68 -13.94 -18.15
N PRO A 71 -10.41 -15.07 -18.82
CA PRO A 71 -9.43 -15.18 -19.91
C PRO A 71 -9.41 -14.09 -20.99
N VAL A 72 -10.52 -13.39 -21.24
CA VAL A 72 -10.62 -12.34 -22.26
C VAL A 72 -11.19 -11.02 -21.73
N THR A 73 -11.38 -10.86 -20.41
CA THR A 73 -12.07 -9.67 -19.87
C THR A 73 -11.57 -9.30 -18.47
N PRO A 74 -11.05 -8.07 -18.27
CA PRO A 74 -10.81 -7.50 -16.94
C PRO A 74 -12.13 -7.36 -16.19
N ILE A 75 -12.16 -7.80 -14.94
CA ILE A 75 -13.38 -7.82 -14.13
C ILE A 75 -13.16 -7.14 -12.79
N ALA A 76 -14.17 -6.38 -12.35
CA ALA A 76 -14.35 -6.10 -10.94
C ALA A 76 -14.73 -7.42 -10.26
N ALA A 77 -13.73 -8.12 -9.72
CA ALA A 77 -13.92 -9.44 -9.16
C ALA A 77 -14.81 -9.39 -7.91
N ASP A 78 -15.81 -10.28 -7.86
CA ASP A 78 -16.51 -10.56 -6.61
C ASP A 78 -15.56 -11.20 -5.60
N LYS A 79 -16.02 -11.33 -4.34
CA LYS A 79 -15.20 -11.90 -3.26
C LYS A 79 -14.66 -13.29 -3.60
N ARG A 80 -15.46 -14.17 -4.21
CA ARG A 80 -15.07 -15.55 -4.52
C ARG A 80 -14.02 -15.57 -5.63
N GLN A 81 -14.21 -14.77 -6.68
CA GLN A 81 -13.28 -14.62 -7.79
C GLN A 81 -11.96 -14.00 -7.33
N ALA A 82 -12.02 -12.99 -6.47
CA ALA A 82 -10.85 -12.36 -5.88
C ALA A 82 -10.03 -13.37 -5.07
N ILE A 83 -10.68 -14.15 -4.19
CA ILE A 83 -10.00 -15.20 -3.40
C ILE A 83 -9.36 -16.25 -4.33
N ALA A 84 -10.06 -16.70 -5.38
CA ALA A 84 -9.52 -17.68 -6.32
C ALA A 84 -8.25 -17.16 -7.02
N GLN A 85 -8.30 -15.93 -7.56
CA GLN A 85 -7.17 -15.33 -8.27
C GLN A 85 -6.02 -14.92 -7.33
N LEU A 86 -6.33 -14.51 -6.09
CA LEU A 86 -5.33 -14.27 -5.04
C LEU A 86 -4.66 -15.58 -4.61
N SER A 87 -5.41 -16.68 -4.50
CA SER A 87 -4.87 -18.00 -4.18
C SER A 87 -3.89 -18.49 -5.25
N GLU A 88 -4.25 -18.31 -6.52
CA GLU A 88 -3.37 -18.62 -7.65
C GLU A 88 -2.07 -17.79 -7.59
N ALA A 89 -2.19 -16.47 -7.45
CA ALA A 89 -1.03 -15.57 -7.36
C ALA A 89 -0.17 -15.87 -6.12
N ALA A 90 -0.80 -16.21 -5.00
CA ALA A 90 -0.10 -16.55 -3.77
C ALA A 90 0.77 -17.80 -3.95
N ARG A 91 0.21 -18.85 -4.56
CA ARG A 91 0.92 -20.08 -4.92
C ARG A 91 2.08 -19.80 -5.88
N ALA A 92 1.87 -18.95 -6.90
CA ALA A 92 2.89 -18.65 -7.90
C ALA A 92 4.06 -17.80 -7.33
N THR A 93 3.81 -16.96 -6.34
CA THR A 93 4.81 -16.04 -5.77
C THR A 93 5.39 -16.49 -4.43
N GLY A 94 4.91 -17.62 -3.88
CA GLY A 94 5.35 -18.18 -2.61
C GLY A 94 4.91 -17.37 -1.39
N VAL A 95 3.88 -16.53 -1.51
CA VAL A 95 3.34 -15.75 -0.39
C VAL A 95 2.20 -16.50 0.28
N GLN A 96 2.00 -16.25 1.58
CA GLN A 96 0.92 -16.89 2.33
C GLN A 96 -0.43 -16.22 2.05
N LEU A 97 -1.38 -16.98 1.48
CA LEU A 97 -2.72 -16.48 1.17
C LEU A 97 -3.45 -15.92 2.40
N GLY A 98 -3.36 -16.59 3.56
CA GLY A 98 -4.04 -16.16 4.79
C GLY A 98 -3.67 -14.72 5.20
N ARG A 99 -2.38 -14.35 5.11
CA ARG A 99 -1.92 -12.99 5.42
C ARG A 99 -2.46 -11.95 4.45
N LEU A 100 -2.63 -12.30 3.18
CA LEU A 100 -3.22 -11.41 2.18
C LEU A 100 -4.70 -11.19 2.45
N LEU A 101 -5.44 -12.27 2.75
CA LEU A 101 -6.87 -12.19 3.04
C LEU A 101 -7.13 -11.38 4.31
N GLU A 102 -6.33 -11.58 5.35
CA GLU A 102 -6.38 -10.79 6.59
C GLU A 102 -6.11 -9.30 6.30
N PHE A 103 -5.06 -9.00 5.53
CA PHE A 103 -4.71 -7.63 5.15
C PHE A 103 -5.79 -6.93 4.33
N LEU A 104 -6.43 -7.67 3.41
CA LEU A 104 -7.53 -7.16 2.59
C LEU A 104 -8.88 -7.17 3.33
N HIS A 105 -8.92 -7.63 4.58
CA HIS A 105 -10.14 -7.82 5.37
C HIS A 105 -11.19 -8.70 4.68
N VAL A 106 -10.74 -9.63 3.84
CA VAL A 106 -11.58 -10.59 3.12
C VAL A 106 -11.71 -11.83 3.99
N ARG A 107 -12.76 -11.90 4.81
CA ARG A 107 -13.00 -13.09 5.66
C ARG A 107 -13.31 -14.31 4.80
N SER A 108 -12.58 -15.39 4.97
CA SER A 108 -13.00 -16.72 4.50
C SER A 108 -14.16 -17.16 5.40
N THR A 109 -15.39 -16.95 4.94
CA THR A 109 -16.60 -17.51 5.56
C THR A 109 -16.81 -18.90 5.03
#